data_AF-A0AB39Y3R0-F1
#
_entry.id   AF-A0AB39Y3R0-F1
#
_cell.length_a   1.000
_cell.length_b   1.000
_cell.length_c   1.000
_cell.angle_alpha   90.00
_cell.angle_beta   90.00
_cell.angle_gamma   90.00
#
_symmetry.space_group_name_H-M   'P 1'
#
loop_
_entity.id
_entity.type
_entity.pdbx_description
1 polymer ?
#
loop_
_entity_poly.entity_id
_entity_poly.type
_entity_poly.pdbx_seq_one_letter_code
_entity_poly.pdbx_strand_id
1 'polypeptide(L)'
;MSAPGYVHGALVHGVSAHVFDRVLASPNVARVLDELPAWMRLEVDAARRALRLAAREYEGLPVAVDGTAESQVAAIGPLSPHEIDTYQASVLLGLGERRVRQLAAGGMGRLVGGRWLLDRSAVLAYAEQRRVRANLSA
;
A
#
# COMPACT_ATOMS: atom_id res chain seq x y z
N MET A 1 -13.84 4.57 16.39
CA MET A 1 -13.04 5.11 15.26
C MET A 1 -11.59 5.08 15.70
N SER A 2 -10.81 4.11 15.23
CA SER A 2 -9.42 3.93 15.66
C SER A 2 -8.48 4.28 14.52
N ALA A 3 -7.46 5.09 14.82
CA ALA A 3 -6.56 5.69 13.85
C ALA A 3 -5.60 4.66 13.22
N PRO A 4 -5.15 4.87 11.97
CA PRO A 4 -4.17 4.00 11.33
C PRO A 4 -2.85 3.98 12.11
N GLY A 5 -2.33 2.79 12.40
CA GLY A 5 -1.02 2.60 13.01
C GLY A 5 0.08 2.88 11.99
N TYR A 6 0.81 3.98 12.16
CA TYR A 6 1.93 4.36 11.32
C TYR A 6 3.15 3.50 11.63
N VAL A 7 3.67 2.81 10.61
CA VAL A 7 5.06 2.35 10.57
C VAL A 7 5.74 3.11 9.46
N HIS A 8 6.92 3.65 9.77
CA HIS A 8 7.68 4.59 8.97
C HIS A 8 7.72 4.17 7.48
N GLY A 9 6.97 4.89 6.63
CA GLY A 9 7.18 4.92 5.18
C GLY A 9 6.25 4.11 4.26
N ALA A 10 5.40 3.20 4.73
CA ALA A 10 4.49 2.46 3.83
C ALA A 10 3.13 2.14 4.48
N LEU A 11 2.04 2.61 3.88
CA LEU A 11 0.67 2.20 4.23
C LEU A 11 0.43 0.78 3.67
N VAL A 12 0.48 -0.24 4.53
CA VAL A 12 0.15 -1.62 4.15
C VAL A 12 -1.17 -2.03 4.80
N HIS A 13 -2.18 -2.34 4.00
CA HIS A 13 -3.51 -2.75 4.46
C HIS A 13 -4.10 -3.87 3.59
N GLY A 14 -5.23 -4.44 4.00
CA GLY A 14 -5.99 -5.43 3.23
C GLY A 14 -5.24 -6.74 2.98
N VAL A 15 -5.45 -7.33 1.78
CA VAL A 15 -4.81 -8.59 1.36
C VAL A 15 -3.29 -8.53 1.50
N SER A 16 -2.67 -7.42 1.11
CA SER A 16 -1.22 -7.26 1.20
C SER A 16 -0.72 -7.35 2.64
N ALA A 17 -1.40 -6.71 3.59
CA ALA A 17 -1.07 -6.84 5.02
C ALA A 17 -1.19 -8.28 5.51
N HIS A 18 -2.25 -8.99 5.10
CA HIS A 18 -2.46 -10.39 5.43
C HIS A 18 -1.37 -11.31 4.84
N VAL A 19 -0.98 -11.10 3.59
CA VAL A 19 0.12 -11.86 2.96
C VAL A 19 1.44 -11.59 3.67
N PHE A 20 1.76 -10.33 3.97
CA PHE A 20 3.00 -9.99 4.67
C PHE A 20 3.03 -10.53 6.11
N ASP A 21 1.92 -10.48 6.86
CA ASP A 21 1.87 -11.11 8.19
C ASP A 21 2.15 -12.62 8.11
N ARG A 22 1.58 -13.33 7.12
CA ARG A 22 1.87 -14.75 6.89
C ARG A 22 3.32 -15.03 6.51
N VAL A 23 3.89 -14.23 5.61
CA VAL A 23 5.30 -14.36 5.21
C VAL A 23 6.23 -14.13 6.40
N LEU A 24 5.96 -13.08 7.20
CA LEU A 24 6.72 -12.76 8.41
C LEU A 24 6.50 -13.74 9.57
N ALA A 25 5.43 -14.54 9.52
CA ALA A 25 5.20 -15.65 10.44
C ALA A 25 5.85 -16.97 9.97
N SER A 26 6.37 -17.03 8.74
CA SER A 26 6.99 -18.25 8.24
C SER A 26 8.27 -18.61 9.02
N PRO A 27 8.56 -19.89 9.27
CA PRO A 27 9.72 -20.31 10.07
C PRO A 27 11.06 -19.80 9.53
N ASN A 28 11.20 -19.76 8.20
CA ASN A 28 12.42 -19.32 7.54
C ASN A 28 12.67 -17.82 7.76
N VAL A 29 11.62 -17.01 7.64
CA VAL A 29 11.73 -15.56 7.86
C VAL A 29 11.92 -15.29 9.35
N ALA A 30 11.17 -15.95 10.23
CA ALA A 30 11.31 -15.80 11.68
C ALA A 30 12.76 -16.05 12.15
N ARG A 31 13.40 -17.12 11.64
CA ARG A 31 14.80 -17.42 11.95
C ARG A 31 15.75 -16.29 11.54
N VAL A 32 15.58 -15.73 10.35
CA VAL A 32 16.38 -14.60 9.87
C VAL A 32 16.18 -13.37 10.76
N LEU A 33 14.93 -13.12 11.19
CA LEU A 33 14.63 -11.99 12.07
C LEU A 33 15.23 -12.16 13.48
N ASP A 34 15.29 -13.39 13.98
CA ASP A 34 15.91 -13.70 15.27
C ASP A 34 17.44 -13.52 15.27
N GLU A 35 18.07 -13.63 14.09
CA GLU A 35 19.50 -13.40 13.88
C GLU A 35 19.86 -11.91 13.78
N LEU A 36 18.87 -11.00 13.65
CA LEU A 36 19.14 -9.57 13.51
C LEU A 36 19.77 -8.95 14.77
N PRO A 37 20.54 -7.85 14.65
CA PRO A 37 20.97 -7.06 15.80
C PRO A 37 19.78 -6.50 16.59
N ALA A 38 19.92 -6.36 17.92
CA ALA A 38 18.83 -5.92 18.80
C ALA A 38 18.21 -4.57 18.40
N TRP A 39 19.02 -3.63 17.93
CA TRP A 39 18.55 -2.32 17.48
C TRP A 39 17.68 -2.40 16.21
N MET A 40 17.92 -3.38 15.33
CA MET A 40 17.14 -3.61 14.12
C MET A 40 15.87 -4.41 14.41
N ARG A 41 15.94 -5.37 15.36
CA ARG A 41 14.76 -6.12 15.80
C ARG A 41 13.65 -5.23 16.32
N LEU A 42 13.99 -4.17 17.07
CA LEU A 42 12.99 -3.24 17.60
C LEU A 42 12.12 -2.61 16.50
N GLU A 43 12.75 -2.13 15.42
CA GLU A 43 12.07 -1.55 14.26
C GLU A 43 11.26 -2.61 13.50
N VAL A 44 11.84 -3.79 13.27
CA VAL A 44 11.15 -4.87 12.57
C VAL A 44 9.95 -5.39 13.36
N ASP A 45 10.05 -5.48 14.69
CA ASP A 45 8.95 -5.91 15.55
C ASP A 45 7.83 -4.88 15.57
N ALA A 46 8.16 -3.59 15.53
CA ALA A 46 7.17 -2.53 15.36
C ALA A 46 6.41 -2.68 14.02
N ALA A 47 7.14 -2.93 12.93
CA ALA A 47 6.56 -3.21 11.62
C ALA A 47 5.65 -4.45 11.61
N ARG A 48 6.10 -5.56 12.21
CA ARG A 48 5.31 -6.80 12.33
C ARG A 48 4.03 -6.59 13.12
N ARG A 49 4.08 -5.84 14.22
CA ARG A 49 2.88 -5.53 15.02
C ARG A 49 1.85 -4.76 14.20
N ALA A 50 2.27 -3.75 13.43
CA ALA A 50 1.35 -2.99 12.60
C ALA A 50 0.75 -3.84 11.47
N LEU A 51 1.59 -4.65 10.79
CA LEU A 51 1.13 -5.57 9.75
C LEU A 51 0.11 -6.59 10.28
N ARG A 52 0.36 -7.13 11.48
CA ARG A 52 -0.57 -8.05 12.14
C ARG A 52 -1.91 -7.39 12.50
N LEU A 53 -1.88 -6.14 12.98
CA LEU A 53 -3.10 -5.40 13.25
C LEU A 53 -3.92 -5.18 11.97
N ALA A 54 -3.26 -4.76 10.89
CA ALA A 54 -3.91 -4.57 9.59
C ALA A 54 -4.41 -5.88 8.96
N ALA A 55 -3.68 -6.99 9.14
CA ALA A 55 -4.09 -8.32 8.69
C ALA A 55 -5.35 -8.80 9.42
N ARG A 56 -5.42 -8.60 10.74
CA ARG A 56 -6.61 -8.94 11.54
C ARG A 56 -7.83 -8.10 11.18
N GLU A 57 -7.62 -6.82 10.90
CA GLU A 57 -8.68 -5.95 10.40
C GLU A 57 -9.25 -6.49 9.08
N TYR A 58 -8.38 -6.93 8.16
CA TYR A 58 -8.80 -7.56 6.91
C TYR A 58 -9.56 -8.88 7.14
N GLU A 59 -9.08 -9.76 8.03
CA GLU A 59 -9.76 -11.01 8.38
C GLU A 59 -11.14 -10.80 9.02
N GLY A 60 -11.32 -9.69 9.73
CA GLY A 60 -12.59 -9.33 10.37
C GLY A 60 -13.63 -8.73 9.42
N LEU A 61 -13.28 -8.43 8.17
CA LEU A 61 -14.24 -7.94 7.18
C LEU A 61 -15.15 -9.09 6.74
N PRO A 62 -16.48 -8.89 6.69
CA PRO A 62 -17.40 -9.90 6.20
C PRO A 62 -17.08 -10.20 4.74
N VAL A 63 -16.55 -11.40 4.48
CA VAL A 63 -16.42 -11.94 3.13
C VAL A 63 -17.84 -12.14 2.62
N ALA A 64 -18.24 -11.36 1.62
CA ALA A 64 -19.43 -11.66 0.83
C ALA A 64 -19.14 -12.96 0.05
N VAL A 65 -19.44 -14.10 0.67
CA VAL A 65 -19.34 -15.42 0.05
C VAL A 65 -20.60 -15.64 -0.78
N ASP A 66 -20.62 -15.08 -1.98
CA ASP A 66 -21.41 -15.68 -3.06
C ASP A 66 -20.52 -16.75 -3.68
N GLY A 67 -20.70 -17.98 -3.18
CA GLY A 67 -19.94 -19.13 -3.59
C GLY A 67 -20.24 -19.51 -5.04
N THR A 68 -19.33 -19.21 -5.97
CA THR A 68 -19.14 -20.04 -7.15
C THR A 68 -17.75 -19.84 -7.76
N ALA A 69 -17.10 -20.97 -8.02
CA ALA A 69 -15.88 -21.20 -8.81
C ALA A 69 -14.51 -21.05 -8.11
N GLU A 70 -14.00 -22.21 -7.69
CA GLU A 70 -12.58 -22.50 -7.63
C GLU A 70 -11.89 -22.28 -9.00
N SER A 71 -10.65 -21.80 -8.91
CA SER A 71 -9.56 -22.02 -9.87
C SER A 71 -9.77 -21.61 -11.33
N GLN A 72 -9.52 -20.32 -11.60
CA GLN A 72 -8.73 -19.94 -12.76
C GLN A 72 -7.71 -18.89 -12.35
N VAL A 73 -6.43 -19.19 -12.61
CA VAL A 73 -5.39 -18.18 -12.79
C VAL A 73 -5.78 -17.40 -14.06
N ALA A 74 -6.66 -16.42 -13.90
CA ALA A 74 -7.08 -15.52 -14.96
C ALA A 74 -6.55 -14.13 -14.64
N ALA A 75 -5.68 -13.67 -15.52
CA ALA A 75 -5.40 -12.28 -15.74
C ALA A 75 -6.72 -11.47 -15.86
N ILE A 76 -6.61 -10.16 -15.58
CA ILE A 76 -7.63 -9.10 -15.68
C ILE A 76 -8.39 -8.92 -14.35
N GLY A 77 -8.03 -7.84 -13.63
CA GLY A 77 -8.33 -7.67 -12.21
C GLY A 77 -9.71 -7.10 -11.88
N PRO A 78 -9.97 -6.80 -10.60
CA PRO A 78 -10.88 -5.72 -10.23
C PRO A 78 -10.10 -4.41 -10.16
N LEU A 79 -10.67 -3.35 -10.73
CA LEU A 79 -10.32 -1.98 -10.35
C LEU A 79 -10.41 -1.90 -8.83
N SER A 80 -9.25 -1.77 -8.19
CA SER A 80 -9.22 -1.61 -6.75
C SER A 80 -9.97 -0.31 -6.43
N PRO A 81 -10.85 -0.24 -5.41
CA PRO A 81 -11.56 1.00 -5.04
C PRO A 81 -10.63 2.16 -4.63
N HIS A 82 -9.32 1.94 -4.71
CA HIS A 82 -8.26 2.90 -4.43
C HIS A 82 -7.51 3.36 -5.69
N GLU A 83 -7.89 2.92 -6.89
CA GLU A 83 -7.31 3.43 -8.13
C GLU A 83 -8.00 4.72 -8.58
N ILE A 84 -7.20 5.73 -8.88
CA ILE A 84 -7.65 7.03 -9.38
C ILE A 84 -7.00 7.32 -10.72
N ASP A 85 -7.68 8.07 -11.56
CA ASP A 85 -7.13 8.49 -12.85
C ASP A 85 -6.20 9.71 -12.70
N THR A 86 -5.58 10.11 -13.81
CA THR A 86 -4.66 11.25 -13.83
C THR A 86 -5.35 12.57 -13.51
N TYR A 87 -6.65 12.70 -13.77
CA TYR A 87 -7.42 13.89 -13.47
C TYR A 87 -7.65 14.01 -11.96
N GLN A 88 -8.14 12.96 -11.32
CA GLN A 88 -8.33 12.90 -9.87
C GLN A 88 -7.00 13.10 -9.12
N ALA A 89 -5.91 12.48 -9.59
CA ALA A 89 -4.58 12.70 -9.03
C ALA A 89 -4.07 14.14 -9.24
N SER A 90 -4.44 14.81 -10.33
CA SER A 90 -4.10 16.21 -10.58
C SER A 90 -4.68 17.14 -9.53
N VAL A 91 -5.94 16.90 -9.15
CA VAL A 91 -6.66 17.64 -8.11
C VAL A 91 -6.01 17.42 -6.74
N LEU A 92 -5.68 16.17 -6.40
CA LEU A 92 -5.06 15.84 -5.11
C LEU A 92 -3.64 16.41 -4.96
N LEU A 93 -2.88 16.44 -6.05
CA LEU A 93 -1.49 16.91 -6.04
C LEU A 93 -1.33 18.42 -6.28
N GLY A 94 -2.39 19.09 -6.74
CA GLY A 94 -2.32 20.46 -7.24
C GLY A 94 -1.34 20.61 -8.41
N LEU A 95 -1.29 19.61 -9.30
CA LEU A 95 -0.37 19.56 -10.45
C LEU A 95 -1.16 19.43 -11.74
N GLY A 96 -0.61 19.92 -12.86
CA GLY A 96 -1.21 19.67 -14.17
C GLY A 96 -1.16 18.20 -14.58
N GLU A 97 -2.16 17.71 -15.31
CA GLU A 97 -2.26 16.32 -15.77
C GLU A 97 -1.01 15.82 -16.49
N ARG A 98 -0.35 16.67 -17.30
CA ARG A 98 0.91 16.31 -17.97
C ARG A 98 1.98 15.88 -16.98
N ARG A 99 2.07 16.56 -15.83
CA ARG A 99 3.04 16.23 -14.78
C ARG A 99 2.65 14.95 -14.06
N VAL A 100 1.35 14.73 -13.83
CA VAL A 100 0.84 13.48 -13.24
C VAL A 100 1.13 12.29 -14.15
N ARG A 101 0.97 12.43 -15.48
CA ARG A 101 1.34 11.37 -16.45
C ARG A 101 2.84 11.07 -16.43
N GLN A 102 3.69 12.08 -16.28
CA GLN A 102 5.13 11.86 -16.10
C GLN A 102 5.44 11.09 -14.81
N LEU A 103 4.76 11.42 -13.70
CA LEU A 103 4.91 10.68 -12.45
C LEU A 103 4.44 9.23 -12.59
N ALA A 104 3.29 9.01 -13.24
CA ALA A 104 2.77 7.69 -13.50
C ALA A 104 3.75 6.85 -14.34
N ALA A 105 4.29 7.42 -15.42
CA ALA A 105 5.33 6.81 -16.24
C ALA A 105 6.65 6.57 -15.49
N GLY A 106 6.95 7.41 -14.49
CA GLY A 106 8.11 7.27 -13.60
C GLY A 106 7.96 6.21 -12.49
N GLY A 107 6.89 5.40 -12.53
CA GLY A 107 6.66 4.31 -11.58
C GLY A 107 5.57 4.56 -10.55
N MET A 108 4.87 5.70 -10.61
CA MET A 108 3.77 6.04 -9.68
C MET A 108 2.41 5.46 -10.09
N GLY A 109 2.31 4.89 -11.29
CA GLY A 109 1.06 4.34 -11.79
C GLY A 109 1.29 3.24 -12.82
N ARG A 110 0.19 2.67 -13.29
CA ARG A 110 0.18 1.64 -14.34
C ARG A 110 -0.73 2.05 -15.49
N LEU A 111 -0.39 1.63 -16.69
CA LEU A 111 -1.20 1.87 -17.88
C LEU A 111 -2.15 0.68 -18.10
N VAL A 112 -3.46 0.93 -18.05
CA VAL A 112 -4.52 -0.08 -18.24
C VAL A 112 -5.50 0.45 -19.28
N GLY A 113 -5.67 -0.25 -20.41
CA GLY A 113 -6.61 0.15 -21.46
C GLY A 113 -6.36 1.56 -22.02
N GLY A 114 -5.10 2.00 -22.11
CA GLY A 114 -4.73 3.34 -22.57
C GLY A 114 -4.96 4.46 -21.55
N ARG A 115 -5.34 4.13 -20.32
CA ARG A 115 -5.52 5.08 -19.22
C ARG A 115 -4.50 4.82 -18.13
N TRP A 116 -3.96 5.89 -17.57
CA TRP A 116 -3.09 5.80 -16.40
C TRP A 116 -3.95 5.68 -15.16
N LEU A 117 -3.72 4.61 -14.40
CA LEU A 117 -4.29 4.38 -13.09
C LEU A 117 -3.20 4.54 -12.04
N LEU A 118 -3.48 5.33 -11.01
CA LEU A 118 -2.59 5.59 -9.89
C LEU A 118 -3.25 5.08 -8.61
N ASP A 119 -2.44 4.57 -7.69
CA ASP A 119 -2.91 4.25 -6.35
C ASP A 119 -3.14 5.55 -5.56
N ARG A 120 -4.36 5.74 -5.06
CA ARG A 120 -4.78 6.94 -4.32
C ARG A 120 -3.95 7.15 -3.04
N SER A 121 -3.62 6.08 -2.32
CA SER A 121 -2.81 6.14 -1.11
C SER A 121 -1.37 6.57 -1.42
N ALA A 122 -0.79 6.05 -2.51
CA ALA A 122 0.52 6.48 -3.01
C ALA A 122 0.51 7.97 -3.41
N VAL A 123 -0.56 8.42 -4.08
CA VAL A 123 -0.73 9.84 -4.45
C VAL A 123 -0.82 10.76 -3.23
N LEU A 124 -1.57 10.36 -2.19
CA LEU A 124 -1.66 11.12 -0.95
C LEU A 124 -0.32 11.16 -0.19
N ALA A 125 0.40 10.04 -0.11
CA ALA A 125 1.71 9.97 0.52
C ALA A 125 2.73 10.90 -0.18
N TYR A 126 2.71 10.93 -1.51
CA TYR A 126 3.56 11.83 -2.29
C TYR A 126 3.18 13.30 -2.10
N ALA A 127 1.89 13.63 -1.98
CA ALA A 127 1.44 14.99 -1.67
C ALA A 127 2.04 15.47 -0.33
N GLU A 128 2.02 14.60 0.67
CA GLU A 128 2.54 14.92 2.01
C GLU A 128 4.05 15.10 2.01
N GLN A 129 4.79 14.21 1.35
CA GLN A 129 6.24 14.35 1.18
C GLN A 129 6.62 15.68 0.51
N ARG A 130 5.83 16.13 -0.49
CA ARG A 130 6.06 17.43 -1.15
C ARG A 130 5.83 18.61 -0.22
N ARG A 131 4.82 18.56 0.66
CA ARG A 131 4.57 19.61 1.65
C ARG A 131 5.69 19.71 2.67
N VAL A 132 6.10 18.57 3.24
CA VAL A 132 7.21 18.51 4.20
C VAL A 132 8.49 19.05 3.56
N ARG A 133 8.80 18.64 2.32
CA ARG A 133 9.99 19.13 1.62
C ARG A 133 9.92 20.63 1.34
N ALA A 134 8.76 21.17 0.96
CA ALA A 134 8.58 22.60 0.75
C ALA A 134 8.82 23.42 2.04
N ASN A 135 8.32 22.90 3.18
CA ASN A 135 8.49 23.53 4.49
C ASN A 135 9.92 23.46 5.05
N LEU A 136 10.74 22.51 4.59
CA LEU A 136 12.16 22.40 4.96
C LEU A 136 13.08 23.25 4.07
N SER A 137 12.56 23.78 2.95
CA SER A 137 13.29 24.64 2.01
C SER A 137 12.88 26.12 2.09
N ALA A 138 12.01 26.47 3.05
CA ALA A 138 11.56 27.83 3.36
C ALA A 138 12.17 28.26 4.69
#